data_AF-A0A0V0HBW0-F1
#
_entry.id   AF-A0A0V0HBW0-F1
#
_cell.length_a   1.000
_cell.length_b   1.000
_cell.length_c   1.000
_cell.angle_alpha   90.00
_cell.angle_beta   90.00
_cell.angle_gamma   90.00
#
_symmetry.space_group_name_H-M   'P 1'
#
loop_
_entity.id
_entity.type
_entity.pdbx_description
1 polymer ?
#
loop_
_entity_poly.entity_id
_entity_poly.type
_entity_poly.pdbx_seq_one_letter_code
_entity_poly.pdbx_strand_id
1 'polypeptide(L)'
;MRFGDLPGWAVELSRSIHEVILFGSYAAELENCEKGKEACIFPQDLLWREPLFDQLIANMYQPGEGICPHVDLMRFEDGIAIVSLESSCVMHFSRVENETCSAQDPPHKTPVLLTPGCLILMWGEARYLWKHEINRKPGFQIWEGQEINQKKRISVTLRKLGRTD
;
A
#
# COMPACT_ATOMS: atom_id res chain seq x y z
N MET A 1 4.64 6.82 15.08
CA MET A 1 3.91 7.61 14.08
C MET A 1 4.44 9.03 14.10
N ARG A 2 4.67 9.66 12.95
CA ARG A 2 5.06 11.07 12.81
C ARG A 2 4.17 11.78 11.79
N PHE A 3 4.00 13.09 11.97
CA PHE A 3 3.20 14.00 11.16
C PHE A 3 4.00 15.28 10.90
N GLY A 4 3.75 15.93 9.77
CA GLY A 4 4.42 17.17 9.39
C GLY A 4 5.85 16.89 8.92
N ASP A 5 6.83 17.53 9.55
CA ASP A 5 8.23 17.42 9.16
C ASP A 5 8.76 16.00 9.35
N LEU A 6 8.93 15.31 8.21
CA LEU A 6 9.49 13.97 8.17
C LEU A 6 10.99 14.01 8.47
N PRO A 7 11.56 13.00 9.15
CA PRO A 7 13.00 12.91 9.33
C PRO A 7 13.71 12.79 7.97
N GLY A 8 14.97 13.24 7.89
CA GLY A 8 15.71 13.34 6.60
C GLY A 8 15.68 12.06 5.76
N TRP A 9 15.90 10.89 6.38
CA TRP A 9 15.83 9.60 5.68
C TRP A 9 14.45 9.29 5.09
N ALA A 10 13.37 9.78 5.69
CA ALA A 10 12.01 9.58 5.21
C ALA A 10 11.66 10.55 4.07
N VAL A 11 12.23 11.76 4.09
CA VAL A 11 12.18 12.69 2.96
C VAL A 11 12.93 12.10 1.77
N GLU A 12 14.11 11.52 2.01
CA GLU A 12 14.87 10.80 0.98
C GLU A 12 14.11 9.59 0.43
N LEU A 13 13.50 8.78 1.30
CA LEU A 13 12.65 7.67 0.89
C LEU A 13 11.47 8.14 0.02
N SER A 14 10.80 9.22 0.43
CA SER A 14 9.73 9.85 -0.35
C SER A 14 10.21 10.27 -1.74
N ARG A 15 11.41 10.87 -1.83
CA ARG A 15 12.04 11.24 -3.10
C ARG A 15 12.36 10.02 -3.97
N SER A 16 12.95 8.96 -3.40
CA SER A 16 13.21 7.72 -4.13
C SER A 16 11.94 7.09 -4.68
N ILE A 17 10.84 7.11 -3.90
CA ILE A 17 9.54 6.62 -4.36
C ILE A 17 9.04 7.46 -5.53
N HIS A 18 9.11 8.79 -5.43
CA HIS A 18 8.72 9.70 -6.51
C HIS A 18 9.50 9.44 -7.81
N GLU A 19 10.82 9.27 -7.72
CA GLU A 19 11.69 8.94 -8.86
C GLU A 19 11.33 7.59 -9.49
N VAL A 20 11.07 6.56 -8.69
CA VAL A 20 10.64 5.24 -9.18
C VAL A 20 9.30 5.32 -9.89
N ILE A 21 8.35 6.09 -9.37
CA ILE A 21 7.02 6.28 -9.98
C ILE A 21 7.14 7.04 -11.31
N LEU A 22 7.94 8.12 -11.36
CA LEU A 22 8.21 8.86 -12.59
C LEU A 22 8.84 7.97 -13.66
N PHE A 23 9.91 7.26 -13.30
CA PHE A 23 10.63 6.39 -14.24
C PHE A 23 9.74 5.24 -14.73
N GLY A 24 8.98 4.63 -13.83
CA GLY A 24 8.05 3.56 -14.19
C GLY A 24 6.90 4.03 -15.08
N SER A 25 6.40 5.26 -14.87
CA SER A 25 5.37 5.85 -15.73
C SER A 25 5.91 6.15 -17.13
N TYR A 26 7.11 6.70 -17.24
CA TYR A 26 7.78 6.92 -18.53
C TYR A 26 8.02 5.63 -19.30
N ALA A 27 8.51 4.58 -18.63
CA ALA A 27 8.70 3.27 -19.25
C ALA A 27 7.36 2.68 -19.75
N ALA A 28 6.30 2.78 -18.95
CA ALA A 28 4.98 2.30 -19.33
C ALA A 28 4.36 3.09 -20.50
N GLU A 29 4.64 4.40 -20.64
CA GLU A 29 4.21 5.21 -21.77
C GLU A 29 4.93 4.83 -23.07
N LEU A 30 6.24 4.56 -23.01
CA LEU A 30 7.02 4.05 -24.15
C LEU A 30 6.48 2.70 -24.66
N GLU A 31 6.02 1.84 -23.75
CA GLU A 31 5.42 0.54 -24.09
C GLU A 31 3.96 0.67 -24.58
N ASN A 32 3.20 1.66 -24.11
CA ASN A 32 1.77 1.83 -24.42
C ASN A 32 1.44 2.81 -25.56
N CYS A 33 2.41 3.24 -26.37
CA CYS A 33 2.16 4.07 -27.56
C CYS A 33 1.11 3.53 -28.56
N GLU A 34 0.67 2.27 -28.42
CA GLU A 34 -0.37 1.67 -29.27
C GLU A 34 -1.79 1.63 -28.67
N LYS A 35 -1.99 1.94 -27.37
CA LYS A 35 -3.30 1.92 -26.72
C LYS A 35 -3.44 3.09 -25.76
N GLY A 36 -4.17 4.14 -26.16
CA GLY A 36 -4.38 5.40 -25.44
C GLY A 36 -5.07 5.30 -24.07
N LYS A 37 -4.49 4.55 -23.13
CA LYS A 37 -4.78 4.58 -21.70
C LYS A 37 -3.57 5.19 -21.01
N GLU A 38 -3.78 6.23 -20.21
CA GLU A 38 -2.74 6.77 -19.32
C GLU A 38 -2.20 5.64 -18.46
N ALA A 39 -0.92 5.31 -18.65
CA ALA A 39 -0.24 4.23 -17.94
C ALA A 39 0.63 4.78 -16.81
N CYS A 40 0.17 5.84 -16.12
CA CYS A 40 0.91 6.36 -14.99
C CYS A 40 0.63 5.54 -13.73
N ILE A 41 1.69 5.18 -13.01
CA ILE A 41 1.60 4.40 -11.77
C ILE A 41 0.83 5.18 -10.69
N PHE A 42 0.96 6.51 -10.70
CA PHE A 42 0.12 7.46 -9.96
C PHE A 42 -0.46 8.51 -10.92
N PRO A 43 -1.73 8.92 -10.73
CA PRO A 43 -2.30 10.10 -11.36
C PRO A 43 -1.41 11.34 -11.21
N GLN A 44 -1.43 12.24 -12.21
CA GLN A 44 -0.59 13.42 -12.25
C GLN A 44 -0.81 14.34 -11.02
N ASP A 45 -2.04 14.49 -10.56
CA ASP A 45 -2.38 15.28 -9.37
C ASP A 45 -1.73 14.72 -8.10
N LEU A 46 -1.60 13.40 -7.97
CA LEU A 46 -0.89 12.78 -6.86
C LEU A 46 0.63 12.89 -7.02
N LEU A 47 1.13 12.75 -8.24
CA LEU A 47 2.55 12.77 -8.53
C LEU A 47 3.18 14.13 -8.23
N TRP A 48 2.50 15.21 -8.64
CA TRP A 48 3.01 16.58 -8.55
C TRP A 48 2.59 17.32 -7.27
N ARG A 49 1.96 16.64 -6.30
CA ARG A 49 1.57 17.30 -5.04
C ARG A 49 2.78 17.54 -4.13
N GLU A 50 2.75 18.68 -3.44
CA GLU A 50 3.81 19.06 -2.50
C GLU A 50 3.30 19.21 -1.04
N PRO A 51 3.99 18.61 -0.06
CA PRO A 51 4.88 17.46 -0.22
C PRO A 51 4.09 16.22 -0.70
N LEU A 52 4.79 15.28 -1.34
CA LEU A 52 4.19 14.00 -1.78
C LEU A 52 3.64 13.19 -0.60
N PHE A 53 4.35 13.19 0.53
CA PHE A 53 3.96 12.60 1.80
C PHE A 53 4.42 13.51 2.95
N ASP A 54 3.60 13.66 3.99
CA ASP A 54 3.89 14.42 5.22
C ASP A 54 3.60 13.62 6.49
N GLN A 55 3.27 12.35 6.33
CA GLN A 55 2.93 11.46 7.42
C GLN A 55 3.66 10.13 7.24
N LEU A 56 4.24 9.64 8.34
CA LEU A 56 4.97 8.37 8.38
C LEU A 56 4.55 7.50 9.57
N ILE A 57 4.35 6.21 9.33
CA ILE A 57 4.31 5.20 10.38
C ILE A 57 5.23 4.03 10.04
N ALA A 58 6.02 3.60 11.01
CA ALA A 58 6.75 2.36 10.95
C ALA A 58 6.05 1.35 11.86
N ASN A 59 5.65 0.20 11.30
CA ASN A 59 5.05 -0.90 12.04
C ASN A 59 6.03 -2.07 12.08
N MET A 60 6.14 -2.71 13.24
CA MET A 60 6.88 -3.95 13.44
C MET A 60 5.89 -5.06 13.75
N TYR A 61 6.03 -6.21 13.10
CA TYR A 61 5.21 -7.39 13.30
C TYR A 61 6.10 -8.57 13.66
N GLN A 62 5.83 -9.20 14.79
CA GLN A 62 6.37 -10.50 15.15
C GLN A 62 5.57 -11.63 14.48
N PRO A 63 6.08 -12.87 14.42
CA PRO A 63 5.31 -14.01 13.97
C PRO A 63 3.98 -14.13 14.75
N GLY A 64 2.87 -14.25 14.03
CA GLY A 64 1.50 -14.24 14.54
C GLY A 64 0.86 -12.86 14.68
N GLU A 65 1.63 -11.78 14.57
CA GLU A 65 1.07 -10.43 14.53
C GLU A 65 0.67 -10.03 13.10
N GLY A 66 -0.30 -9.12 13.03
CA GLY A 66 -0.84 -8.63 11.77
C GLY A 66 -1.76 -7.45 12.03
N ILE A 67 -2.57 -7.09 11.04
CA ILE A 67 -3.53 -5.99 11.14
C ILE A 67 -4.88 -6.44 10.61
N CYS A 68 -5.95 -6.09 11.33
CA CYS A 68 -7.31 -6.43 10.93
C CYS A 68 -7.69 -5.77 9.58
N PRO A 69 -8.71 -6.29 8.87
CA PRO A 69 -9.28 -5.63 7.70
C PRO A 69 -9.69 -4.20 8.01
N HIS A 70 -9.12 -3.25 7.28
CA HIS A 70 -9.47 -1.85 7.41
C HIS A 70 -9.20 -1.10 6.11
N VAL A 71 -9.86 0.04 5.96
CA VAL A 71 -9.46 1.10 5.04
C VAL A 71 -8.70 2.14 5.86
N ASP A 72 -7.65 2.72 5.29
CA ASP A 72 -6.91 3.80 5.95
C ASP A 72 -7.84 4.97 6.30
N LEU A 73 -7.54 5.65 7.41
CA LEU A 73 -8.38 6.74 7.91
C LEU A 73 -8.63 7.79 6.83
N MET A 74 -9.86 8.27 6.72
CA MET A 74 -10.26 9.29 5.72
C MET A 74 -9.56 10.64 5.89
N ARG A 75 -8.88 10.86 7.02
CA ARG A 75 -7.99 12.02 7.22
C ARG A 75 -6.72 11.97 6.39
N PHE A 76 -6.37 10.84 5.80
CA PHE A 76 -5.25 10.74 4.86
C PHE A 76 -5.79 10.94 3.44
N GLU A 77 -5.06 11.66 2.60
CA GLU A 77 -5.45 11.85 1.20
C GLU A 77 -5.28 10.56 0.39
N ASP A 78 -5.54 10.62 -0.91
CA ASP A 78 -5.23 9.53 -1.83
C ASP A 78 -3.71 9.32 -1.97
N GLY A 79 -3.29 8.20 -2.54
CA GLY A 79 -1.87 7.87 -2.74
C GLY A 79 -1.18 7.53 -1.42
N ILE A 80 -1.16 6.23 -1.10
CA ILE A 80 -0.47 5.65 0.04
C ILE A 80 0.68 4.78 -0.48
N ALA A 81 1.85 4.92 0.13
CA ALA A 81 3.01 4.07 -0.17
C ALA A 81 3.40 3.23 1.05
N ILE A 82 3.65 1.95 0.84
CA ILE A 82 4.14 1.06 1.90
C ILE A 82 5.38 0.33 1.40
N VAL A 83 6.48 0.49 2.12
CA VAL A 83 7.73 -0.24 1.90
C VAL A 83 7.81 -1.39 2.90
N SER A 84 8.05 -2.60 2.40
CA SER A 84 8.21 -3.81 3.22
C SER A 84 9.69 -4.12 3.44
N LEU A 85 10.07 -4.43 4.68
CA LEU A 85 11.45 -4.68 5.10
C LEU A 85 11.53 -5.97 5.91
N GLU A 86 12.74 -6.52 5.98
CA GLU A 86 13.16 -7.71 6.74
C GLU A 86 12.56 -9.05 6.29
N SER A 87 11.25 -9.22 6.25
CA SER A 87 10.63 -10.48 5.86
C SER A 87 9.36 -10.34 5.02
N SER A 88 9.05 -11.40 4.26
CA SER A 88 7.87 -11.45 3.42
C SER A 88 6.58 -11.62 4.22
N CYS A 89 5.46 -11.12 3.69
CA CYS A 89 4.11 -11.45 4.14
C CYS A 89 3.09 -11.39 3.00
N VAL A 90 1.93 -12.00 3.20
CA VAL A 90 0.78 -11.91 2.30
C VAL A 90 -0.22 -10.90 2.87
N MET A 91 -0.36 -9.78 2.18
CA MET A 91 -1.42 -8.80 2.43
C MET A 91 -2.67 -9.23 1.66
N HIS A 92 -3.84 -9.17 2.27
CA HIS A 92 -5.09 -9.54 1.60
C HIS A 92 -5.96 -8.31 1.41
N PHE A 93 -6.48 -8.16 0.19
CA PHE A 93 -7.43 -7.12 -0.17
C PHE A 93 -8.83 -7.70 -0.30
N SER A 94 -9.82 -7.05 0.28
CA SER A 94 -11.24 -7.41 0.14
C SER A 94 -12.07 -6.17 -0.08
N ARG A 95 -13.01 -6.19 -1.02
CA ARG A 95 -13.88 -5.04 -1.29
C ARG A 95 -14.70 -4.69 -0.04
N VAL A 96 -14.92 -3.40 0.19
CA VAL A 96 -15.90 -2.96 1.20
C VAL A 96 -17.28 -3.41 0.74
N GLU A 97 -17.91 -4.30 1.50
CA GLU A 97 -19.29 -4.73 1.24
C GLU A 97 -20.23 -3.54 1.43
N ASN A 98 -21.03 -3.24 0.40
CA ASN A 98 -22.21 -2.42 0.56
C ASN A 98 -23.28 -3.29 1.25
N GLU A 99 -24.06 -2.72 2.17
CA GLU A 99 -25.07 -3.41 2.99
C GLU A 99 -26.17 -4.16 2.19
N THR A 100 -26.12 -4.15 0.85
CA THR A 100 -27.10 -4.72 -0.07
C THR A 100 -26.69 -6.06 -0.68
N CYS A 101 -25.48 -6.57 -0.44
CA CYS A 101 -25.07 -7.89 -0.96
C CYS A 101 -25.43 -8.99 0.04
N SER A 102 -26.33 -9.87 -0.37
CA SER A 102 -26.79 -11.06 0.34
C SER A 102 -25.63 -11.87 0.92
N ALA A 103 -25.70 -12.14 2.24
CA ALA A 103 -24.70 -12.77 3.09
C ALA A 103 -24.43 -14.27 2.81
N GLN A 104 -24.33 -14.68 1.54
CA GLN A 104 -24.24 -16.10 1.17
C GLN A 104 -22.88 -16.51 0.61
N ASP A 105 -22.03 -15.58 0.17
CA ASP A 105 -20.67 -15.89 -0.28
C ASP A 105 -19.63 -15.27 0.64
N PRO A 106 -18.55 -16.00 1.01
CA PRO A 106 -17.44 -15.42 1.75
C PRO A 106 -16.79 -14.29 0.93
N PRO A 107 -16.35 -13.20 1.58
CA PRO A 107 -15.75 -12.07 0.88
C PRO A 107 -14.54 -12.53 0.07
N HIS A 108 -14.57 -12.28 -1.25
CA HIS A 108 -13.47 -12.59 -2.15
C HIS A 108 -12.22 -11.81 -1.72
N LYS A 109 -11.16 -12.54 -1.35
CA LYS A 109 -9.87 -11.95 -0.95
C LYS A 109 -8.88 -12.08 -2.09
N THR A 110 -8.29 -10.96 -2.47
CA THR A 110 -7.18 -10.88 -3.41
C THR A 110 -5.88 -10.81 -2.61
N PRO A 111 -5.08 -11.89 -2.53
CA PRO A 111 -3.80 -11.86 -1.84
C PRO A 111 -2.76 -11.09 -2.66
N VAL A 112 -1.79 -10.48 -1.99
CA VAL A 112 -0.61 -9.85 -2.58
C VAL A 112 0.62 -10.20 -1.73
N LEU A 113 1.63 -10.81 -2.35
CA LEU A 113 2.90 -11.08 -1.71
C LEU A 113 3.74 -9.81 -1.61
N LEU A 114 4.13 -9.46 -0.39
CA LEU A 114 5.05 -8.36 -0.10
C LEU A 114 6.36 -8.95 0.39
N THR A 115 7.42 -8.90 -0.41
CA THR A 115 8.77 -9.34 -0.02
C THR A 115 9.62 -8.16 0.49
N PRO A 116 10.75 -8.40 1.17
CA PRO A 116 11.65 -7.32 1.58
C PRO A 116 12.14 -6.51 0.38
N GLY A 117 12.03 -5.18 0.48
CA GLY A 117 12.35 -4.25 -0.60
C GLY A 117 11.16 -3.92 -1.51
N CYS A 118 10.03 -4.62 -1.41
CA CYS A 118 8.84 -4.26 -2.19
C CYS A 118 8.23 -2.93 -1.74
N LEU A 119 7.79 -2.18 -2.73
CA LEU A 119 6.93 -1.00 -2.60
C LEU A 119 5.54 -1.36 -3.11
N ILE A 120 4.52 -1.17 -2.28
CA ILE A 120 3.12 -1.18 -2.72
C ILE A 120 2.57 0.24 -2.69
N LEU A 121 1.86 0.59 -3.76
CA LEU A 121 1.20 1.86 -3.94
C LEU A 121 -0.30 1.60 -3.99
N MET A 122 -1.07 2.30 -3.15
CA MET A 122 -2.53 2.20 -3.12
C MET A 122 -3.11 3.58 -3.40
N TRP A 123 -3.91 3.68 -4.45
CA TRP A 123 -4.62 4.90 -4.81
C TRP A 123 -5.99 4.60 -5.42
N GLY A 124 -6.86 5.60 -5.51
CA GLY A 124 -8.20 5.46 -6.09
C GLY A 124 -9.00 4.34 -5.41
N GLU A 125 -9.58 3.44 -6.20
CA GLU A 125 -10.40 2.35 -5.66
C GLU A 125 -9.65 1.51 -4.62
N ALA A 126 -8.38 1.16 -4.85
CA ALA A 126 -7.60 0.33 -3.92
C ALA A 126 -7.44 0.99 -2.53
N ARG A 127 -7.42 2.33 -2.47
CA ARG A 127 -7.28 3.12 -1.25
C ARG A 127 -8.61 3.41 -0.56
N TYR A 128 -9.71 3.51 -1.30
CA TYR A 128 -11.03 3.91 -0.75
C TYR A 128 -12.03 2.77 -0.61
N LEU A 129 -12.04 1.82 -1.55
CA LEU A 129 -13.07 0.80 -1.70
C LEU A 129 -12.61 -0.61 -1.32
N TRP A 130 -11.34 -0.77 -0.96
CA TRP A 130 -10.76 -2.06 -0.58
C TRP A 130 -10.17 -2.00 0.82
N LYS A 131 -10.63 -2.92 1.67
CA LYS A 131 -9.99 -3.20 2.96
C LYS A 131 -8.71 -3.98 2.69
N HIS A 132 -7.66 -3.69 3.44
CA HIS A 132 -6.44 -4.48 3.45
C HIS A 132 -6.16 -5.03 4.85
N GLU A 133 -5.55 -6.22 4.90
CA GLU A 133 -5.18 -6.89 6.15
C GLU A 133 -3.90 -7.70 6.02
N ILE A 134 -3.28 -8.01 7.16
CA ILE A 134 -2.22 -9.01 7.28
C ILE A 134 -2.66 -9.98 8.36
N ASN A 135 -2.61 -11.29 8.06
CA ASN A 135 -3.13 -12.34 8.92
C ASN A 135 -2.48 -12.31 10.33
N ARG A 136 -3.32 -12.32 11.37
CA ARG A 136 -2.95 -12.29 12.81
C ARG A 136 -2.85 -13.68 13.45
N LYS A 137 -2.64 -14.72 12.63
CA LYS A 137 -2.51 -16.11 13.10
C LYS A 137 -1.04 -16.52 13.07
N PRO A 138 -0.52 -17.15 14.13
CA PRO A 138 0.83 -17.70 14.13
C PRO A 138 0.95 -18.85 13.11
N GLY A 139 2.20 -19.16 12.72
CA GLY A 139 2.52 -20.24 11.79
C GLY A 139 2.94 -19.70 10.42
N PHE A 140 2.37 -20.27 9.36
CA PHE A 140 2.68 -19.91 7.98
C PHE A 140 1.54 -19.11 7.33
N GLN A 141 1.89 -18.35 6.29
CA GLN A 141 0.94 -17.78 5.34
C GLN A 141 1.02 -18.58 4.03
N ILE A 142 -0.06 -18.57 3.23
CA ILE A 142 -0.08 -19.27 1.95
C ILE A 142 -0.06 -18.23 0.82
N TRP A 143 0.86 -18.40 -0.12
CA TRP A 143 0.92 -17.65 -1.37
C TRP A 143 1.04 -18.64 -2.53
N GLU A 144 0.06 -18.66 -3.43
CA GLU A 144 0.07 -19.56 -4.61
C GLU A 144 0.34 -21.03 -4.26
N GLY A 145 -0.21 -21.50 -3.13
CA GLY A 145 -0.02 -22.86 -2.63
C GLY A 145 1.30 -23.12 -1.89
N GLN A 146 2.18 -22.12 -1.78
CA GLN A 146 3.44 -22.21 -1.04
C GLN A 146 3.33 -21.64 0.37
N GLU A 147 3.96 -22.31 1.33
CA GLU A 147 4.05 -21.85 2.71
C GLU A 147 5.14 -20.79 2.87
N ILE A 148 4.75 -19.65 3.44
CA ILE A 148 5.63 -18.56 3.83
C ILE A 148 5.71 -18.54 5.35
N ASN A 149 6.88 -18.90 5.87
CA ASN A 149 7.16 -18.80 7.29
C ASN A 149 7.17 -17.35 7.75
N GLN A 150 6.35 -17.05 8.77
CA GLN A 150 6.31 -15.72 9.35
C GLN A 150 7.59 -15.45 10.14
N LYS A 151 8.19 -14.28 9.89
CA LYS A 151 9.37 -13.77 10.60
C LYS A 151 9.09 -12.33 11.02
N LYS A 152 10.02 -11.74 11.76
CA LYS A 152 9.95 -10.32 12.12
C LYS A 152 9.94 -9.48 10.84
N ARG A 153 8.88 -8.67 10.67
CA ARG A 153 8.67 -7.78 9.53
C ARG A 153 8.61 -6.34 10.01
N ILE A 154 9.24 -5.44 9.28
CA ILE A 154 9.04 -4.00 9.43
C ILE A 154 8.38 -3.46 8.17
N SER A 155 7.44 -2.55 8.30
CA SER A 155 6.97 -1.74 7.17
C SER A 155 6.97 -0.27 7.47
N VAL A 156 7.32 0.52 6.47
CA VAL A 156 7.24 1.98 6.50
C VAL A 156 6.11 2.40 5.58
N THR A 157 5.07 3.00 6.16
CA THR A 157 3.92 3.55 5.43
C THR A 157 4.04 5.07 5.39
N LEU A 158 4.00 5.61 4.19
CA LEU A 158 4.03 7.04 3.88
C LEU A 158 2.67 7.48 3.34
N ARG A 159 2.15 8.59 3.87
CA ARG A 159 0.84 9.15 3.57
C ARG A 159 0.90 10.67 3.56
N LYS A 160 -0.16 11.29 3.04
CA LYS A 160 -0.40 12.73 3.14
C LYS A 160 -1.62 13.00 3.99
N LEU A 161 -1.54 13.93 4.92
CA LEU A 161 -2.67 14.36 5.74
C LEU A 161 -3.56 15.29 4.90
N GLY A 162 -4.86 15.01 4.89
CA GLY A 162 -5.86 15.87 4.27
C GLY A 162 -5.89 17.22 4.96
N ARG A 163 -5.95 18.27 4.15
CA ARG A 163 -6.20 19.63 4.66
C ARG A 163 -7.62 19.67 5.24
N THR A 164 -7.73 19.97 6.52
CA THR A 164 -9.00 20.44 7.09
C THR A 164 -9.18 21.88 6.64
N ASP A 165 -10.14 22.11 5.74
CA ASP A 165 -10.74 23.43 5.58
C ASP A 165 -11.52 23.82 6.86
#